data_AF-A0AAU1KGA6-F1
#
_entry.id   AF-A0AAU1KGA6-F1
#
_cell.length_a   1.000
_cell.length_b   1.000
_cell.length_c   1.000
_cell.angle_alpha   90.00
_cell.angle_beta   90.00
_cell.angle_gamma   90.00
#
_symmetry.space_group_name_H-M   'P 1'
#
loop_
_entity.id
_entity.type
_entity.pdbx_description
1 polymer ?
#
loop_
_entity_poly.entity_id
_entity_poly.type
_entity_poly.pdbx_seq_one_letter_code
_entity_poly.pdbx_strand_id
1 'polypeptide(L)' 'MKTVEFHTCECSGKRAFADERAAEKALGRAQAKRDRNAERRGQRRAIDRENRVYQCDFGMWHLTKQSRRSYEEQAAHYAA' A
#
# COMPACT_ATOMS: atom_id res chain seq x y z
N MET A 1 6.58 7.56 -17.43
CA MET A 1 6.72 6.51 -16.38
C MET A 1 5.51 5.58 -16.49
N LYS A 2 5.67 4.32 -16.91
CA LYS A 2 4.54 3.39 -17.12
C LYS A 2 3.83 3.14 -15.77
N THR A 3 2.54 3.43 -15.72
CA THR A 3 1.69 3.17 -14.56
C THR A 3 1.59 1.65 -14.36
N VAL A 4 1.62 1.19 -13.10
CA VAL A 4 1.30 -0.22 -12.81
C VAL A 4 -0.20 -0.39 -13.00
N GLU A 5 -0.60 -1.42 -13.73
CA GLU A 5 -2.01 -1.73 -13.94
C GLU A 5 -2.69 -1.97 -12.59
N PHE A 6 -3.85 -1.36 -12.39
CA PHE A 6 -4.64 -1.49 -11.17
C PHE A 6 -6.11 -1.64 -11.54
N HIS A 7 -6.85 -2.32 -10.69
CA HIS A 7 -8.30 -2.48 -10.80
C HIS A 7 -8.96 -1.89 -9.54
N THR A 8 -10.25 -1.61 -9.64
CA THR A 8 -11.07 -1.30 -8.47
C THR A 8 -11.47 -2.61 -7.81
N CYS A 9 -11.09 -2.82 -6.55
CA CYS A 9 -11.53 -4.00 -5.80
C CYS A 9 -12.87 -3.76 -5.12
N GLU A 10 -13.72 -4.78 -5.12
CA GLU A 10 -15.03 -4.78 -4.47
C GLU A 10 -14.94 -4.70 -2.94
N CYS A 11 -13.82 -5.14 -2.33
CA CYS A 11 -13.66 -5.14 -0.87
C CYS A 11 -13.76 -3.74 -0.24
N SER A 12 -13.41 -2.70 -0.99
CA SER A 12 -13.29 -1.35 -0.45
C SER A 12 -13.49 -0.23 -1.48
N GLY A 13 -13.78 -0.57 -2.75
CA GLY A 13 -13.79 0.38 -3.87
C GLY A 13 -12.42 1.04 -4.13
N LYS A 14 -11.36 0.54 -3.48
CA LYS A 14 -10.00 1.07 -3.60
C LYS A 14 -9.24 0.36 -4.70
N ARG A 15 -8.15 0.99 -5.11
CA ARG A 15 -7.21 0.40 -6.06
C ARG A 15 -6.57 -0.86 -5.49
N ALA A 16 -6.49 -1.86 -6.36
CA ALA A 16 -5.97 -3.18 -6.11
C ALA A 16 -5.13 -3.64 -7.31
N PHE A 17 -4.23 -4.59 -7.06
CA PHE A 17 -3.35 -5.17 -8.05
C PHE A 17 -3.65 -6.67 -8.18
N ALA A 18 -3.46 -7.21 -9.37
CA ALA A 18 -3.79 -8.60 -9.68
C ALA A 18 -2.89 -9.60 -8.95
N ASP A 19 -1.62 -9.23 -8.72
CA ASP A 19 -0.64 -10.07 -8.05
C ASP A 19 0.24 -9.28 -7.07
N GLU A 20 0.93 -9.99 -6.18
CA GLU A 20 1.80 -9.43 -5.16
C GLU A 20 2.92 -8.59 -5.78
N ARG A 21 3.54 -9.09 -6.86
CA ARG A 21 4.68 -8.43 -7.51
C ARG A 21 4.28 -7.08 -8.11
N ALA A 22 3.09 -6.97 -8.68
CA ALA A 22 2.52 -5.74 -9.19
C ALA A 22 2.24 -4.79 -8.03
N ALA A 23 1.71 -5.27 -6.91
CA ALA A 23 1.48 -4.48 -5.72
C ALA A 23 2.79 -3.94 -5.11
N GLU A 24 3.83 -4.76 -5.00
CA GLU A 24 5.16 -4.35 -4.50
C GLU A 24 5.80 -3.30 -5.42
N LYS A 25 5.71 -3.51 -6.73
CA LYS A 25 6.18 -2.53 -7.72
C LYS A 25 5.40 -1.21 -7.60
N ALA A 26 4.11 -1.28 -7.33
CA ALA A 26 3.29 -0.10 -7.09
C ALA A 26 3.64 0.59 -5.77
N LEU A 27 3.93 -0.18 -4.72
CA LEU A 27 4.37 0.30 -3.40
C LEU A 27 5.65 1.13 -3.52
N GLY A 28 6.70 0.58 -4.14
CA GLY A 28 7.96 1.30 -4.30
C GLY A 28 7.79 2.60 -5.11
N ARG A 29 6.90 2.59 -6.12
CA ARG A 29 6.57 3.79 -6.90
C ARG A 29 5.79 4.82 -6.10
N ALA A 30 4.85 4.38 -5.27
CA ALA A 30 4.10 5.25 -4.39
C ALA A 30 5.04 5.92 -3.39
N GLN A 31 5.90 5.16 -2.72
CA GLN A 31 6.90 5.66 -1.78
C GLN A 31 7.83 6.68 -2.45
N ALA A 32 8.45 6.34 -3.59
CA ALA A 32 9.32 7.27 -4.32
C ALA A 32 8.59 8.56 -4.75
N LYS A 33 7.28 8.50 -5.06
CA LYS A 33 6.48 9.69 -5.34
C LYS A 33 6.25 10.53 -4.08
N ARG A 34 6.00 9.90 -2.92
CA ARG A 34 5.84 10.61 -1.64
C ARG A 34 7.13 11.31 -1.26
N ASP A 35 8.27 10.62 -1.36
CA ASP A 35 9.59 11.16 -1.03
C ASP A 35 9.92 12.38 -1.89
N ARG A 36 9.80 12.28 -3.22
CA ARG A 36 10.01 13.42 -4.13
C ARG A 36 9.09 14.61 -3.82
N ASN A 37 7.82 14.34 -3.48
CA ASN A 37 6.87 15.39 -3.12
C ASN A 37 7.24 16.06 -1.79
N ALA A 38 7.75 15.30 -0.83
CA ALA A 38 8.16 15.79 0.47
C ALA A 38 9.44 16.62 0.38
N GLU A 39 10.43 16.16 -0.39
CA GLU A 39 11.63 16.92 -0.74
C GLU A 39 11.27 18.27 -1.38
N ARG A 40 10.39 18.26 -2.38
CA ARG A 40 9.92 19.49 -3.03
C ARG A 40 9.22 20.46 -2.06
N ARG A 41 8.56 19.95 -1.02
CA ARG A 41 7.86 20.77 -0.02
C ARG A 41 8.75 21.20 1.16
N GLY A 42 10.01 20.76 1.20
CA GLY A 42 10.89 20.98 2.35
C GLY A 42 10.44 20.28 3.64
N GLN A 43 9.46 19.37 3.56
CA GLN A 43 8.87 18.68 4.70
C GLN A 43 9.38 17.24 4.74
N ARG A 44 10.62 17.04 5.23
CA ARG A 44 11.21 15.70 5.37
C ARG A 44 10.69 14.92 6.59
N ARG A 45 9.92 15.54 7.48
CA ARG A 45 9.43 14.89 8.71
C ARG A 45 7.95 14.53 8.60
N ALA A 46 7.61 13.32 9.05
CA ALA A 46 6.25 12.77 9.16
C ALA A 46 5.43 12.71 7.84
N ILE A 47 5.99 12.07 6.81
CA ILE A 47 5.25 11.83 5.57
C ILE A 47 4.38 10.58 5.74
N ASP A 48 3.08 10.76 5.53
CA ASP A 48 2.14 9.65 5.47
C ASP A 48 2.40 8.83 4.19
N ARG A 49 2.93 7.62 4.37
CA ARG A 49 3.36 6.71 3.31
C ARG A 49 2.83 5.30 3.54
N GLU A 50 2.49 4.66 2.42
CA GLU A 50 2.19 3.24 2.37
C GLU A 50 3.49 2.45 2.66
N ASN A 51 3.40 1.41 3.50
CA ASN A 51 4.55 0.65 3.99
C ASN A 51 4.54 -0.82 3.57
N ARG A 52 3.36 -1.39 3.27
CA ARG A 52 3.21 -2.83 3.00
C ARG A 52 2.13 -3.09 1.95
N VAL A 53 2.15 -4.33 1.43
CA VAL A 53 1.07 -4.91 0.65
C VAL A 53 0.39 -6.03 1.44
N TYR A 54 -0.88 -6.29 1.17
CA TYR A 54 -1.62 -7.44 1.70
C TYR A 54 -2.61 -7.94 0.66
N GLN A 55 -2.93 -9.23 0.69
CA GLN A 55 -3.99 -9.82 -0.12
C GLN A 55 -5.32 -9.70 0.63
N CYS A 56 -6.38 -9.27 -0.05
CA CYS A 56 -7.73 -9.28 0.49
C CYS A 56 -8.46 -10.59 0.13
N ASP A 57 -9.62 -10.82 0.76
CA ASP A 57 -10.42 -12.04 0.57
C ASP A 57 -10.92 -12.22 -0.88
N PHE A 58 -10.95 -11.13 -1.67
CA PHE A 58 -11.31 -11.15 -3.08
C PHE A 58 -10.13 -11.53 -4.00
N GLY A 59 -9.01 -12.00 -3.42
CA GLY A 59 -7.82 -12.44 -4.14
C GLY A 59 -6.92 -11.32 -4.66
N MET A 60 -7.30 -10.06 -4.44
CA MET A 60 -6.58 -8.89 -4.94
C MET A 60 -5.59 -8.33 -3.92
N TRP A 61 -4.57 -7.61 -4.40
CA TRP A 61 -3.52 -7.07 -3.55
C TRP A 61 -3.66 -5.56 -3.33
N HIS A 62 -3.56 -5.12 -2.09
CA HIS A 62 -3.74 -3.74 -1.68
C HIS A 62 -2.52 -3.17 -0.98
N LEU A 63 -2.37 -1.84 -1.07
CA LEU A 63 -1.37 -1.07 -0.35
C LEU A 63 -1.93 -0.65 1.02
N THR A 64 -1.12 -0.76 2.07
CA THR A 64 -1.48 -0.31 3.42
C THR A 64 -0.39 0.58 4.02
N LYS A 65 -0.83 1.52 4.86
CA LYS A 65 0.04 2.38 5.69
C LYS A 65 0.41 1.73 7.00
N GLN A 66 -0.29 0.66 7.39
CA GLN A 66 -0.05 -0.02 8.65
C GLN A 66 1.40 -0.50 8.74
N SER A 67 1.97 -0.35 9.93
CA SER A 67 3.24 -0.99 10.26
C SER A 67 3.04 -2.51 10.29
N ARG A 68 4.12 -3.26 10.10
CA ARG A 68 4.09 -4.73 10.20
C ARG A 68 3.47 -5.18 11.52
N ARG A 69 3.93 -4.59 12.62
CA ARG A 69 3.44 -4.85 13.97
C ARG A 69 1.93 -4.59 14.10
N SER A 70 1.44 -3.43 13.66
CA SER A 70 0.02 -3.09 13.74
C SER A 70 -0.85 -4.03 12.90
N TYR A 71 -0.35 -4.46 11.74
CA TYR A 71 -1.05 -5.43 10.90
C TYR A 71 -1.11 -6.81 11.56
N GLU A 72 0.01 -7.29 12.10
CA GLU A 72 0.09 -8.59 12.80
C GLU A 72 -0.75 -8.59 14.08
N GLU A 73 -0.71 -7.53 14.89
CA GLU A 73 -1.55 -7.36 16.08
C GLU A 73 -3.03 -7.36 15.72
N GLN A 74 -3.42 -6.69 14.63
CA GLN A 74 -4.81 -6.64 14.19
C GLN A 74 -5.28 -7.97 13.62
N ALA A 75 -4.43 -8.66 12.84
CA ALA A 75 -4.72 -10.00 12.35
C ALA A 75 -4.88 -11.01 13.51
N ALA A 76 -4.02 -10.92 14.53
CA ALA A 76 -4.12 -11.75 15.73
C ALA A 76 -5.40 -11.47 16.53
N HIS A 77 -5.80 -10.20 16.66
CA HIS A 77 -7.03 -9.81 17.35
C HIS A 77 -8.30 -10.35 16.66
N TYR A 78 -8.34 -10.40 15.32
CA TYR A 78 -9.51 -10.94 14.59
C TYR A 78 -9.51 -12.47 14.46
N ALA A 79 -8.41 -13.15 14.80
CA ALA A 79 -8.30 -14.61 14.78
C ALA A 79 -8.65 -15.27 16.13
N ALA A 80 -8.85 -14.47 17.18
CA ALA A 80 -9.25 -14.89 18.53
C ALA A 80 -10.77 -14.72 18.73
#